data_AF-A0A5A5RL15-F1
#
_entry.id   AF-A0A5A5RL15-F1
#
_cell.length_a   1.000
_cell.length_b   1.000
_cell.length_c   1.000
_cell.angle_alpha   90.00
_cell.angle_beta   90.00
_cell.angle_gamma   90.00
#
_symmetry.space_group_name_H-M   'P 1'
#
loop_
_entity.id
_entity.type
_entity.pdbx_description
1 polymer ?
#
loop_
_entity_poly.entity_id
_entity_poly.type
_entity_poly.pdbx_seq_one_letter_code
_entity_poly.pdbx_strand_id
1 'polypeptide(L)'
;MSMSREEQLKILGQMKDSDIDYSDIAATDAEFWQEATVNSPLKVPVTLQLDPSVVAWYKQQFPKKYQTLINAVLKKYMLEHNC
;
A
#
# COMPACT_ATOMS: atom_id res chain seq x y z
N MET A 1 22.56 -4.32 28.05
CA MET A 1 21.26 -4.98 27.79
C MET A 1 20.56 -4.17 26.71
N SER A 2 20.03 -4.82 25.66
CA SER A 2 19.21 -4.14 24.66
C SER A 2 17.88 -3.78 25.31
N MET A 3 17.40 -2.55 25.11
CA MET A 3 16.06 -2.16 25.54
C MET A 3 15.00 -2.96 24.79
N SER A 4 13.84 -3.16 25.41
CA SER A 4 12.67 -3.72 24.75
C SER A 4 12.02 -2.70 23.81
N ARG A 5 11.28 -3.18 22.80
CA ARG A 5 10.54 -2.33 21.85
C ARG A 5 9.60 -1.35 22.56
N GLU A 6 8.95 -1.80 23.63
CA GLU A 6 7.98 -1.01 24.39
C GLU A 6 8.66 0.16 25.12
N GLU A 7 9.83 -0.08 25.70
CA GLU A 7 10.66 0.96 26.33
C GLU A 7 11.17 1.98 25.30
N GLN A 8 11.60 1.52 24.13
CA GLN A 8 12.03 2.39 23.03
C GLN A 8 10.89 3.32 22.55
N LEU A 9 9.68 2.78 22.36
CA LEU A 9 8.52 3.55 21.93
C LEU A 9 8.10 4.60 22.97
N LYS A 10 8.20 4.27 24.26
CA LYS A 10 7.90 5.22 25.34
C LYS A 10 8.87 6.40 25.35
N ILE A 11 10.15 6.15 25.08
CA ILE A 11 11.18 7.19 24.98
C ILE A 11 10.93 8.07 23.75
N LEU A 12 10.70 7.46 22.58
CA LEU A 12 10.41 8.18 21.35
C LEU A 12 9.14 9.03 21.45
N GLY A 13 8.09 8.54 22.12
CA GLY A 13 6.85 9.29 22.32
C GLY A 13 6.97 10.51 23.24
N GLN A 14 8.05 10.62 24.02
CA GLN A 14 8.34 11.78 24.89
C GLN A 14 9.35 12.74 24.26
N MET A 15 9.99 12.35 23.16
CA MET A 15 10.97 13.15 22.44
C MET A 15 10.28 14.30 21.70
N LYS A 16 10.87 15.49 21.76
CA LYS A 16 10.36 16.64 21.01
C LYS A 16 10.89 16.58 19.59
N ASP A 17 10.13 17.19 18.67
CA ASP A 17 10.51 17.27 17.25
C ASP A 17 11.87 17.96 17.05
N SER A 18 12.19 18.97 17.88
CA SER A 18 13.47 19.68 17.89
C SER A 18 14.67 18.81 18.25
N ASP A 19 14.45 17.69 18.93
CA ASP A 19 15.51 16.80 19.39
C ASP A 19 15.81 15.72 18.34
N ILE A 20 15.01 15.62 17.26
CA ILE A 20 15.20 14.65 16.18
C ILE A 20 16.45 15.02 15.39
N ASP A 21 17.39 14.07 15.35
CA ASP A 21 18.61 14.18 14.55
C ASP A 21 18.30 13.83 13.09
N TYR A 22 18.54 14.78 12.19
CA TYR A 22 18.41 14.63 10.73
C TYR A 22 19.77 14.63 10.03
N SER A 23 20.88 14.49 10.75
CA SER A 23 22.24 14.57 10.17
C SER A 23 22.53 13.49 9.12
N ASP A 24 21.81 12.38 9.16
CA ASP A 24 21.91 11.25 8.23
C ASP A 24 21.01 11.39 7.00
N ILE A 25 20.05 12.32 6.99
CA ILE A 25 19.04 12.47 5.93
C ILE A 25 18.93 13.94 5.53
N ALA A 26 19.37 14.25 4.31
CA ALA A 26 19.17 15.58 3.74
C ALA A 26 17.66 15.90 3.62
N ALA A 27 17.28 17.13 3.95
CA ALA A 27 15.92 17.61 3.73
C ALA A 27 15.57 17.54 2.23
N THR A 28 14.43 16.90 1.90
CA THR A 28 13.90 16.93 0.53
C THR A 28 13.23 18.28 0.29
N ASP A 29 13.65 19.00 -0.74
CA ASP A 29 13.06 20.29 -1.12
C ASP A 29 12.17 20.16 -2.36
N ALA A 30 11.61 21.27 -2.82
CA ALA A 30 10.75 21.28 -4.00
C ALA A 30 11.50 20.80 -5.25
N GLU A 31 12.81 21.08 -5.37
CA GLU A 31 13.66 20.67 -6.50
C GLU A 31 13.83 19.15 -6.55
N PHE A 32 14.05 18.49 -5.41
CA PHE A 32 14.11 17.04 -5.31
C PHE A 32 12.84 16.36 -5.87
N TRP A 33 11.67 16.96 -5.63
CA TRP A 33 10.40 16.42 -6.08
C TRP A 33 10.01 16.82 -7.52
N GLN A 34 10.76 17.70 -8.20
CA GLN A 34 10.40 18.16 -9.56
C GLN A 34 10.37 17.02 -10.57
N GLU A 35 11.29 16.06 -10.46
CA GLU A 35 11.39 14.91 -11.39
C GLU A 35 10.69 13.65 -10.86
N ALA A 36 10.06 13.72 -9.68
CA ALA A 36 9.42 12.58 -9.08
C ALA A 36 8.21 12.12 -9.90
N THR A 37 8.29 10.92 -10.46
CA THR A 37 7.18 10.33 -11.19
C THR A 37 6.22 9.64 -10.23
N VAL A 38 5.02 10.21 -10.06
CA VAL A 38 3.96 9.57 -9.28
C VAL A 38 3.31 8.47 -10.12
N ASN A 39 3.69 7.23 -9.84
CA ASN A 39 3.05 6.05 -10.44
C ASN A 39 1.67 5.82 -9.82
N SER A 40 0.66 6.55 -10.31
CA SER A 40 -0.72 6.26 -9.96
C SER A 40 -1.16 4.97 -10.65
N PRO A 41 -1.83 4.04 -9.94
CA PRO A 41 -2.34 2.84 -10.56
C PRO A 41 -3.41 3.22 -11.59
N LEU A 42 -3.06 3.13 -12.87
CA LEU A 42 -4.01 3.25 -13.98
C LEU A 42 -5.00 2.07 -13.88
N LYS A 43 -6.23 2.37 -13.47
CA LYS A 43 -7.33 1.42 -13.48
C LYS A 43 -8.21 1.75 -14.67
N VAL A 44 -8.32 0.82 -15.62
CA VAL A 44 -9.25 0.95 -16.74
C VAL A 44 -10.61 0.41 -16.30
N PRO A 45 -11.68 1.23 -16.30
CA PRO A 45 -13.01 0.73 -16.01
C PRO A 45 -13.47 -0.16 -17.18
N VAL A 46 -13.72 -1.44 -16.89
CA VAL A 46 -14.21 -2.41 -17.88
C VAL A 46 -15.52 -3.02 -17.41
N THR A 47 -16.46 -3.22 -18.33
CA THR A 47 -17.69 -3.97 -18.07
C THR A 47 -17.45 -5.43 -18.41
N LEU A 48 -17.24 -6.27 -17.40
CA LEU A 48 -17.07 -7.72 -17.53
C LEU A 48 -18.28 -8.43 -16.92
N GLN A 49 -18.82 -9.41 -17.63
CA GLN A 49 -19.84 -10.30 -17.08
C GLN A 49 -19.16 -11.40 -16.26
N LEU A 50 -19.56 -11.52 -15.00
CA LEU A 50 -19.08 -12.54 -14.06
C LEU A 50 -20.28 -13.37 -13.60
N ASP A 51 -20.02 -14.62 -13.23
CA ASP A 51 -21.06 -15.48 -12.66
C ASP A 51 -21.66 -14.84 -11.39
N PRO A 52 -22.99 -14.78 -11.27
CA PRO A 52 -23.65 -14.17 -10.10
C PRO A 52 -23.21 -14.77 -8.77
N SER A 53 -22.94 -16.08 -8.72
CA SER A 53 -22.55 -16.80 -7.50
C SER A 53 -21.15 -16.40 -7.07
N VAL A 54 -20.23 -16.22 -8.02
CA VAL A 54 -18.86 -15.75 -7.76
C VAL A 54 -18.89 -14.34 -7.18
N VAL A 55 -19.66 -13.44 -7.79
CA VAL A 55 -19.77 -12.05 -7.30
C VAL A 55 -20.43 -12.01 -5.92
N ALA A 56 -21.47 -12.80 -5.69
CA ALA A 56 -22.14 -12.91 -4.39
C ALA A 56 -21.17 -13.37 -3.30
N TRP A 57 -20.38 -14.40 -3.57
CA TRP A 57 -19.39 -14.91 -2.62
C TRP A 57 -18.35 -13.85 -2.25
N TYR A 58 -17.75 -13.18 -3.23
CA TYR A 58 -16.75 -12.13 -2.94
C TYR A 58 -17.36 -10.92 -2.21
N LYS A 59 -18.61 -10.55 -2.50
CA LYS A 59 -19.31 -9.47 -1.79
C LYS A 59 -19.61 -9.83 -0.33
N GLN A 60 -19.96 -11.10 -0.06
CA GLN A 60 -20.21 -11.58 1.31
C GLN A 60 -18.92 -11.59 2.13
N GLN A 61 -17.82 -12.10 1.57
CA GLN A 61 -16.55 -12.22 2.28
C GLN A 61 -15.82 -10.87 2.41
N PHE A 62 -15.89 -10.02 1.37
CA PHE A 62 -15.08 -8.80 1.27
C PHE A 62 -15.88 -7.60 0.74
N PRO A 63 -16.88 -7.12 1.50
CA PRO A 63 -17.84 -6.11 1.03
C PRO A 63 -17.20 -4.81 0.53
N LYS A 64 -16.06 -4.40 1.11
CA LYS A 64 -15.34 -3.16 0.74
C LYS A 64 -14.22 -3.36 -0.29
N LYS A 65 -13.83 -4.61 -0.59
CA LYS A 65 -12.60 -4.91 -1.37
C LYS A 65 -12.79 -5.98 -2.46
N TYR A 66 -14.02 -6.43 -2.71
CA TYR A 66 -14.30 -7.51 -3.67
C TYR A 66 -13.73 -7.24 -5.07
N GLN A 67 -13.87 -6.01 -5.59
CA GLN A 67 -13.32 -5.64 -6.91
C GLN A 67 -11.79 -5.76 -6.97
N THR A 68 -11.11 -5.31 -5.92
CA THR A 68 -9.64 -5.39 -5.82
C THR A 68 -9.16 -6.84 -5.78
N LEU A 69 -9.89 -7.71 -5.07
CA LEU A 69 -9.56 -9.14 -4.98
C LEU A 69 -9.82 -9.87 -6.29
N ILE A 70 -10.95 -9.59 -6.97
CA ILE A 70 -11.23 -10.13 -8.31
C ILE A 70 -10.08 -9.76 -9.25
N ASN A 71 -9.66 -8.49 -9.27
CA ASN A 71 -8.54 -8.05 -10.10
C ASN A 71 -7.21 -8.74 -9.73
N ALA A 72 -6.95 -8.98 -8.44
CA ALA A 72 -5.74 -9.67 -8.00
C ALA A 72 -5.71 -11.14 -8.48
N VAL A 73 -6.85 -11.83 -8.45
CA VAL A 73 -6.98 -13.20 -8.97
C VAL A 73 -6.77 -13.25 -10.47
N LEU A 74 -7.40 -12.33 -11.22
CA LEU A 74 -7.19 -12.23 -12.68
C LEU A 74 -5.72 -11.97 -13.01
N LYS A 75 -5.07 -11.06 -12.29
CA LYS A 75 -3.63 -10.77 -12.48
C LYS A 75 -2.77 -12.00 -12.20
N LYS A 76 -3.04 -12.74 -11.11
CA LYS A 76 -2.31 -13.95 -10.77
C LYS A 76 -2.46 -15.00 -11.88
N TYR A 77 -3.69 -15.22 -12.35
CA TYR A 77 -3.96 -16.15 -13.45
C TYR A 77 -3.19 -15.78 -14.73
N MET A 78 -3.20 -14.50 -15.12
CA MET A 78 -2.42 -14.01 -16.25
C MET A 78 -0.93 -14.29 -16.11
N LEU A 79 -0.34 -14.05 -14.94
CA LEU A 79 1.08 -14.30 -14.69
C LEU A 79 1.44 -15.79 -14.71
N GLU A 80 0.53 -16.65 -14.27
CA GLU A 80 0.74 -18.11 -14.28
C GLU A 80 0.61 -18.72 -15.68
N HIS A 81 -0.14 -18.09 -16.59
CA HIS A 81 -0.44 -18.62 -17.92
C HIS A 81 0.29 -17.90 -19.06
N ASN A 82 0.98 -16.80 -18.78
CA ASN A 82 1.87 -16.15 -19.74
C ASN A 82 3.30 -16.69 -19.57
N CYS A 83 3.65 -17.69 -20.40
CA CYS A 83 5.03 -17.95 -20.81
C CYS A 83 5.35 -17.14 -22.06
#